data_AF-A0A4R4Y2N8-F1
#
_entry.id   AF-A0A4R4Y2N8-F1
#
_cell.length_a   1.000
_cell.length_b   1.000
_cell.length_c   1.000
_cell.angle_alpha   90.00
_cell.angle_beta   90.00
_cell.angle_gamma   90.00
#
_symmetry.space_group_name_H-M   'P 1'
#
loop_
_entity.id
_entity.type
_entity.pdbx_description
1 polymer ?
#
loop_
_entity_poly.entity_id
_entity_poly.type
_entity_poly.pdbx_seq_one_letter_code
_entity_poly.pdbx_strand_id
1 'polypeptide(L)'
;MMSRLRVVLVVLALLLLLPPPTPAFAATTVYEAERAARTDAAVESNHLGFTGTGFVNYDNTIGSSLSFTVHAAVAGGHALTFRFANGTGADRSLDVVVNGTPHAISFPSTGSWTAWATRTLRVNLKHGTNVVRATATTAEGGPNLDSLSVDNGVTAPSPSDWSTAVVDSTMARRPATSLGLGYTDALFLHAAFQVYQRTHDTRYLNYVKAWGSARVAADGSTGKPYNDLDSMLVGNVFLDLAQATGDSRYRLAANRIVTRVATYPRASDGALIHNVAFNGQLWSDGAFMAQPFLARAGDHTGPPRQLLTYFGHLRNEDALLRHAYDETRRSSWADTSGRSPEVWCRAVGWFGMATVDVLEELPRTHPDRAALVEIVRYLADGYRRWQDPATGRWFQLPVKPGLAGNWTETSCSAMFTYTLARAVERGYVSPAFWPVAQRGYRGVLAKVSIGSDGRTRISDVVIGTNVGDARYYLERPRMDNDFHGLGAFLIMNEELRSLTPIAAAAATFE
;
A
#
# COMPACT_ATOMS: atom_id res chain seq x y z
N MET A 1 -47.55 -33.02 52.43
CA MET A 1 -47.70 -32.55 51.03
C MET A 1 -46.63 -31.48 50.79
N MET A 2 -45.40 -31.83 50.42
CA MET A 2 -44.90 -32.06 49.05
C MET A 2 -45.24 -30.94 48.06
N SER A 3 -44.26 -30.10 47.73
CA SER A 3 -44.06 -29.44 46.42
C SER A 3 -42.79 -28.57 46.46
N ARG A 4 -41.61 -29.17 46.23
CA ARG A 4 -40.79 -29.05 45.00
C ARG A 4 -40.22 -27.63 44.75
N LEU A 5 -39.06 -27.39 45.36
CA LEU A 5 -38.11 -26.33 45.00
C LEU A 5 -37.48 -26.68 43.64
N ARG A 6 -37.78 -25.91 42.59
CA ARG A 6 -37.07 -26.02 41.29
C ARG A 6 -35.81 -25.16 41.36
N VAL A 7 -34.67 -25.81 41.60
CA VAL A 7 -33.34 -25.25 41.34
C VAL A 7 -33.16 -25.21 39.82
N VAL A 8 -33.07 -24.01 39.24
CA VAL A 8 -32.67 -23.82 37.85
C VAL A 8 -31.14 -23.84 37.82
N LEU A 9 -30.58 -24.96 37.38
CA LEU A 9 -29.15 -25.11 37.11
C LEU A 9 -28.85 -24.42 35.76
N VAL A 10 -28.35 -23.19 35.78
CA VAL A 10 -27.79 -22.54 34.58
C VAL A 10 -26.40 -23.13 34.36
N VAL A 11 -26.30 -24.08 33.43
CA VAL A 11 -25.02 -24.57 32.93
C VAL A 11 -24.42 -23.49 32.03
N LEU A 12 -23.47 -22.73 32.58
CA LEU A 12 -22.65 -21.80 31.82
C LEU A 12 -21.66 -22.62 30.99
N ALA A 13 -21.97 -22.88 29.72
CA ALA A 13 -21.03 -23.45 28.78
C ALA A 13 -19.96 -22.38 28.46
N LEU A 14 -18.83 -22.46 29.14
CA LEU A 14 -17.64 -21.69 28.82
C LEU A 14 -17.06 -22.24 27.51
N LEU A 15 -17.55 -21.75 26.37
CA LEU A 15 -16.84 -21.93 25.09
C LEU A 15 -15.54 -21.11 25.21
N LEU A 16 -14.43 -21.80 25.48
CA LEU A 16 -13.10 -21.31 25.16
C LEU A 16 -13.06 -21.08 23.65
N LEU A 17 -13.40 -19.86 23.21
CA LEU A 17 -13.06 -19.40 21.87
C LEU A 17 -11.53 -19.34 21.82
N LEU A 18 -10.93 -20.39 21.28
CA LEU A 18 -9.58 -20.31 20.74
C LEU A 18 -9.54 -19.08 19.82
N PRO A 19 -8.51 -18.22 19.93
CA PRO A 19 -8.34 -17.15 18.96
C PRO A 19 -8.34 -17.76 17.55
N PRO A 20 -8.96 -17.11 16.55
CA PRO A 20 -8.85 -17.57 15.18
C PRO A 20 -7.36 -17.75 14.87
N PRO A 21 -6.95 -18.83 14.18
CA PRO A 21 -5.56 -19.02 13.84
C PRO A 21 -5.07 -17.73 13.19
N THR A 22 -4.07 -17.10 13.80
CA THR A 22 -3.28 -16.05 13.16
C THR A 22 -2.98 -16.52 11.74
N PRO A 23 -3.25 -15.75 10.67
CA PRO A 23 -2.75 -16.14 9.37
C PRO A 23 -1.24 -16.25 9.52
N ALA A 24 -0.76 -17.49 9.51
CA ALA A 24 0.66 -17.77 9.53
C ALA A 24 1.24 -16.98 8.36
N PHE A 25 2.31 -16.21 8.61
CA PHE A 25 3.23 -15.85 7.53
C PHE A 25 3.40 -17.10 6.69
N ALA A 26 3.15 -17.03 5.38
CA ALA A 26 3.26 -18.19 4.51
C ALA A 26 4.63 -18.82 4.78
N ALA A 27 4.63 -19.94 5.51
CA ALA A 27 5.86 -20.51 5.99
C ALA A 27 6.67 -20.89 4.75
N THR A 28 7.92 -20.46 4.71
CA THR A 28 8.82 -20.87 3.62
C THR A 28 9.49 -22.14 4.11
N THR A 29 9.46 -23.19 3.30
CA THR A 29 10.15 -24.44 3.62
C THR A 29 11.57 -24.36 3.06
N VAL A 30 12.57 -24.47 3.93
CA VAL A 30 13.98 -24.44 3.55
C VAL A 30 14.49 -25.87 3.38
N TYR A 31 15.11 -26.13 2.24
CA TYR A 31 15.78 -27.38 1.89
C TYR A 31 17.28 -27.12 1.82
N GLU A 32 18.00 -27.58 2.83
CA GLU A 32 19.47 -27.46 2.92
C GLU A 32 20.13 -28.22 1.77
N ALA A 33 21.05 -27.58 1.04
CA ALA A 33 21.66 -28.14 -0.16
C ALA A 33 22.50 -29.38 0.15
N GLU A 34 23.11 -29.46 1.33
CA GLU A 34 23.86 -30.64 1.76
C GLU A 34 22.99 -31.88 1.99
N ARG A 35 21.67 -31.77 1.90
CA ARG A 35 20.74 -32.91 1.92
C ARG A 35 20.22 -33.30 0.53
N ALA A 36 20.53 -32.53 -0.50
CA ALA A 36 20.13 -32.84 -1.88
C ALA A 36 20.93 -34.03 -2.43
N ALA A 37 20.31 -34.76 -3.36
CA ALA A 37 21.06 -35.71 -4.20
C ALA A 37 22.01 -34.92 -5.11
N ARG A 38 23.21 -35.43 -5.35
CA ARG A 38 24.27 -34.69 -6.02
C ARG A 38 25.03 -35.55 -7.03
N THR A 39 25.57 -34.93 -8.07
CA THR A 39 26.46 -35.54 -9.08
C THR A 39 27.57 -34.53 -9.38
N ASP A 40 28.82 -34.97 -9.28
CA ASP A 40 30.02 -34.12 -9.47
C ASP A 40 29.97 -32.85 -8.60
N ALA A 41 29.73 -33.04 -7.29
CA ALA A 41 29.62 -31.98 -6.31
C ALA A 41 29.86 -32.53 -4.89
N ALA A 42 30.42 -31.71 -4.00
CA ALA A 42 30.79 -32.09 -2.63
C ALA A 42 30.13 -31.20 -1.57
N VAL A 43 29.88 -31.76 -0.38
CA VAL A 43 29.53 -30.95 0.79
C VAL A 43 30.80 -30.37 1.38
N GLU A 44 30.82 -29.07 1.63
CA GLU A 44 31.91 -28.37 2.28
C GLU A 44 31.40 -27.44 3.40
N SER A 45 32.32 -27.02 4.27
CA SER A 45 32.04 -26.10 5.39
C SER A 45 33.21 -25.16 5.67
N ASN A 46 34.12 -25.01 4.70
CA ASN A 46 35.34 -24.20 4.76
C ASN A 46 35.10 -22.69 4.51
N HIS A 47 33.89 -22.28 4.19
CA HIS A 47 33.48 -20.87 4.08
C HIS A 47 32.38 -20.56 5.09
N LEU A 48 32.52 -19.47 5.84
CA LEU A 48 31.56 -19.10 6.88
C LEU A 48 30.25 -18.54 6.29
N GLY A 49 29.19 -18.62 7.08
CA GLY A 49 27.91 -17.97 6.78
C GLY A 49 26.87 -18.84 6.06
N PHE A 50 27.10 -20.13 5.86
CA PHE A 50 26.08 -21.09 5.41
C PHE A 50 25.04 -21.38 6.53
N THR A 51 23.91 -21.96 6.16
CA THR A 51 22.89 -22.54 7.05
C THR A 51 23.07 -24.05 7.15
N GLY A 52 22.47 -24.68 8.16
CA GLY A 52 22.61 -26.12 8.34
C GLY A 52 24.03 -26.54 8.77
N THR A 53 24.55 -27.58 8.13
CA THR A 53 25.82 -28.24 8.48
C THR A 53 26.94 -27.98 7.46
N GLY A 54 26.61 -27.41 6.32
CA GLY A 54 27.55 -27.07 5.26
C GLY A 54 26.83 -26.44 4.07
N PHE A 55 27.53 -26.32 2.95
CA PHE A 55 26.97 -25.96 1.65
C PHE A 55 27.46 -26.96 0.61
N VAL A 56 26.98 -26.86 -0.62
CA VAL A 56 27.42 -27.71 -1.72
C VAL A 56 28.26 -26.92 -2.70
N ASN A 57 29.49 -27.39 -2.88
CA ASN A 57 30.41 -26.95 -3.91
C ASN A 57 30.19 -27.84 -5.15
N TYR A 58 29.93 -27.23 -6.31
CA TYR A 58 29.84 -27.95 -7.58
C TYR A 58 31.25 -28.18 -8.11
N ASP A 59 31.53 -29.35 -8.66
CA ASP A 59 32.77 -29.54 -9.41
C ASP A 59 32.77 -28.61 -10.64
N ASN A 60 33.95 -28.11 -11.00
CA ASN A 60 34.17 -27.24 -12.15
C ASN A 60 34.06 -28.07 -13.45
N THR A 61 32.84 -28.48 -13.79
CA THR A 61 32.50 -29.19 -15.01
C THR A 61 31.07 -28.87 -15.43
N ILE A 62 30.83 -28.90 -16.74
CA ILE A 62 29.46 -28.86 -17.27
C ILE A 62 28.76 -30.15 -16.83
N GLY A 63 27.54 -30.03 -16.31
CA GLY A 63 26.73 -31.18 -15.91
C GLY A 63 26.76 -31.51 -14.41
N SER A 64 27.64 -30.88 -13.61
CA SER A 64 27.57 -31.00 -12.15
C SER A 64 26.20 -30.52 -11.67
N SER A 65 25.57 -31.27 -10.76
CA SER A 65 24.16 -31.04 -10.44
C SER A 65 23.73 -31.40 -9.03
N LEU A 66 22.68 -30.70 -8.57
CA LEU A 66 21.93 -30.98 -7.36
C LEU A 66 20.47 -31.27 -7.70
N SER A 67 19.88 -32.23 -7.00
CA SER A 67 18.46 -32.57 -7.12
C SER A 67 17.77 -32.54 -5.76
N PHE A 68 16.84 -31.61 -5.62
CA PHE A 68 16.00 -31.43 -4.45
C PHE A 68 14.67 -32.14 -4.65
N THR A 69 14.20 -32.83 -3.60
CA THR A 69 12.82 -33.29 -3.50
C THR A 69 12.07 -32.32 -2.59
N VAL A 70 11.19 -31.52 -3.16
CA VAL A 70 10.44 -30.48 -2.45
C VAL A 70 8.96 -30.83 -2.38
N HIS A 71 8.26 -30.36 -1.35
CA HIS A 71 6.85 -30.63 -1.13
C HIS A 71 6.06 -29.33 -1.23
N ALA A 72 5.06 -29.29 -2.12
CA ALA A 72 4.15 -28.16 -2.26
C ALA A 72 2.78 -28.52 -1.68
N ALA A 73 2.28 -27.72 -0.73
CA ALA A 73 0.98 -27.93 -0.10
C ALA A 73 -0.21 -27.70 -1.06
N VAL A 74 0.02 -26.98 -2.17
CA VAL A 74 -0.94 -26.75 -3.26
C VAL A 74 -0.21 -26.86 -4.60
N ALA A 75 -0.94 -27.11 -5.68
CA ALA A 75 -0.40 -26.94 -7.02
C ALA A 75 -0.48 -25.46 -7.44
N GLY A 76 0.49 -24.98 -8.23
CA GLY A 76 0.44 -23.61 -8.76
C GLY A 76 1.80 -22.93 -8.85
N GLY A 77 1.78 -21.61 -8.93
CA GLY A 77 2.99 -20.80 -8.98
C GLY A 77 3.68 -20.71 -7.63
N HIS A 78 4.98 -21.03 -7.61
CA HIS A 78 5.84 -20.98 -6.43
C HIS A 78 7.13 -20.22 -6.72
N ALA A 79 7.66 -19.57 -5.69
CA ALA A 79 8.99 -18.97 -5.70
C ALA A 79 10.02 -19.97 -5.13
N LEU A 80 10.97 -20.35 -5.98
CA LEU A 80 12.18 -21.08 -5.61
C LEU A 80 13.30 -20.07 -5.37
N THR A 81 13.72 -19.89 -4.12
CA THR A 81 14.80 -18.96 -3.77
C THR A 81 16.05 -19.74 -3.39
N PHE A 82 17.07 -19.63 -4.23
CA PHE A 82 18.39 -20.22 -4.04
C PHE A 82 19.27 -19.27 -3.25
N ARG A 83 19.83 -19.73 -2.13
CA ARG A 83 20.87 -19.02 -1.38
C ARG A 83 22.23 -19.54 -1.83
N PHE A 84 23.11 -18.63 -2.26
CA PHE A 84 24.34 -19.00 -2.95
C PHE A 84 25.49 -18.02 -2.65
N ALA A 85 26.72 -18.48 -2.88
CA ALA A 85 27.91 -17.64 -2.93
C ALA A 85 28.67 -17.91 -4.24
N ASN A 86 29.16 -16.84 -4.86
CA ASN A 86 30.01 -16.88 -6.04
C ASN A 86 31.17 -15.91 -5.85
N GLY A 87 32.31 -16.40 -5.38
CA GLY A 87 33.49 -15.58 -5.12
C GLY A 87 34.28 -15.19 -6.38
N THR A 88 33.84 -15.60 -7.57
CA THR A 88 34.50 -15.26 -8.84
C THR A 88 33.91 -13.99 -9.45
N GLY A 89 34.52 -13.49 -10.54
CA GLY A 89 34.00 -12.35 -11.30
C GLY A 89 32.99 -12.71 -12.40
N ALA A 90 32.83 -13.99 -12.72
CA ALA A 90 31.95 -14.47 -13.80
C ALA A 90 30.68 -15.13 -13.24
N ASP A 91 29.60 -15.10 -14.01
CA ASP A 91 28.34 -15.74 -13.65
C ASP A 91 28.47 -17.28 -13.68
N ARG A 92 27.96 -17.95 -12.63
CA ARG A 92 27.92 -19.42 -12.52
C ARG A 92 26.51 -19.93 -12.84
N SER A 93 26.13 -19.91 -14.12
CA SER A 93 24.76 -20.21 -14.57
C SER A 93 24.36 -21.68 -14.41
N LEU A 94 23.08 -21.92 -14.09
CA LEU A 94 22.47 -23.25 -13.99
C LEU A 94 21.23 -23.36 -14.91
N ASP A 95 20.98 -24.56 -15.41
CA ASP A 95 19.67 -24.96 -15.93
C ASP A 95 18.89 -25.70 -14.82
N VAL A 96 17.76 -25.14 -14.43
CA VAL A 96 16.89 -25.65 -13.37
C VAL A 96 15.69 -26.36 -13.98
N VAL A 97 15.69 -27.68 -13.91
CA VAL A 97 14.60 -28.53 -14.40
C VAL A 97 13.63 -28.84 -13.25
N VAL A 98 12.40 -28.35 -13.35
CA VAL A 98 11.30 -28.61 -12.40
C VAL A 98 10.30 -29.56 -13.00
N ASN A 99 10.21 -30.79 -12.47
CA ASN A 99 9.33 -31.85 -12.98
C ASN A 99 9.44 -32.08 -14.52
N GLY A 100 10.62 -31.88 -15.09
CA GLY A 100 10.88 -32.01 -16.53
C GLY A 100 10.80 -30.70 -17.33
N THR A 101 10.43 -29.57 -16.72
CA THR A 101 10.40 -28.25 -17.38
C THR A 101 11.68 -27.47 -17.08
N PRO A 102 12.49 -27.09 -18.09
CA PRO A 102 13.76 -26.38 -17.89
C PRO A 102 13.57 -24.88 -17.68
N HIS A 103 14.49 -24.27 -16.93
CA HIS A 103 14.53 -22.85 -16.61
C HIS A 103 15.98 -22.37 -16.45
N ALA A 104 16.42 -21.45 -17.30
CA ALA A 104 17.74 -20.85 -17.17
C ALA A 104 17.79 -19.83 -16.03
N ILE A 105 18.83 -19.89 -15.20
CA ILE A 105 19.08 -18.91 -14.13
C ILE A 105 20.58 -18.62 -13.98
N SER A 106 20.90 -17.34 -13.84
CA SER A 106 22.28 -16.88 -13.62
C SER A 106 22.55 -16.53 -12.15
N PHE A 107 23.76 -16.86 -11.70
CA PHE A 107 24.27 -16.60 -10.36
C PHE A 107 25.52 -15.72 -10.43
N PRO A 108 25.37 -14.38 -10.35
CA PRO A 108 26.49 -13.45 -10.49
C PRO A 108 27.39 -13.43 -9.28
N SER A 109 28.55 -12.77 -9.41
CA SER A 109 29.48 -12.58 -8.30
C SER A 109 28.80 -12.04 -7.03
N THR A 110 29.12 -12.63 -5.89
CA THR A 110 28.79 -12.11 -4.56
C THR A 110 29.97 -11.37 -3.93
N GLY A 111 31.09 -11.24 -4.65
CA GLY A 111 32.32 -10.57 -4.21
C GLY A 111 33.25 -11.43 -3.35
N SER A 112 32.74 -12.48 -2.67
CA SER A 112 33.57 -13.47 -1.95
C SER A 112 32.80 -14.76 -1.68
N TRP A 113 33.50 -15.85 -1.42
CA TRP A 113 32.88 -17.14 -1.07
C TRP A 113 32.22 -17.17 0.32
N THR A 114 32.46 -16.15 1.15
CA THR A 114 31.79 -15.94 2.45
C THR A 114 30.63 -14.94 2.38
N ALA A 115 30.41 -14.32 1.22
CA ALA A 115 29.30 -13.42 0.97
C ALA A 115 28.17 -14.18 0.27
N TRP A 116 27.06 -14.34 0.97
CA TRP A 116 25.90 -15.08 0.50
C TRP A 116 24.81 -14.15 0.00
N ALA A 117 24.21 -14.48 -1.14
CA ALA A 117 23.11 -13.77 -1.75
C ALA A 117 21.98 -14.73 -2.10
N THR A 118 20.85 -14.19 -2.57
CA THR A 118 19.70 -14.99 -3.00
C THR A 118 19.33 -14.70 -4.44
N ARG A 119 18.93 -15.75 -5.18
CA ARG A 119 18.33 -15.66 -6.51
C ARG A 119 17.01 -16.40 -6.52
N THR A 120 15.96 -15.76 -7.02
CA THR A 120 14.61 -16.33 -7.04
C THR A 120 14.17 -16.65 -8.46
N LEU A 121 13.68 -17.88 -8.64
CA LEU A 121 13.03 -18.38 -9.84
C LEU A 121 11.56 -18.64 -9.55
N ARG A 122 10.65 -18.23 -10.44
CA ARG A 122 9.23 -18.60 -10.35
C ARG A 122 8.92 -19.77 -11.26
N VAL A 123 8.31 -20.81 -10.69
CA VAL A 123 7.99 -22.06 -11.39
C VAL A 123 6.60 -22.55 -11.01
N ASN A 124 6.07 -23.51 -11.76
CA ASN A 124 4.86 -24.23 -11.37
C ASN A 124 5.21 -25.55 -10.68
N LEU A 125 4.72 -25.74 -9.45
CA LEU A 125 4.79 -27.01 -8.73
C LEU A 125 3.45 -27.74 -8.81
N LYS A 126 3.51 -29.07 -8.81
CA LYS A 126 2.37 -29.97 -8.60
C LYS A 126 2.09 -30.04 -7.10
N HIS A 127 0.84 -30.29 -6.72
CA HIS A 127 0.51 -30.60 -5.33
C HIS A 127 1.28 -31.86 -4.89
N GLY A 128 1.84 -31.83 -3.68
CA GLY A 128 2.66 -32.90 -3.13
C GLY A 128 4.12 -32.79 -3.56
N THR A 129 4.73 -33.93 -3.89
CA THR A 129 6.17 -34.02 -4.16
C THR A 129 6.53 -33.50 -5.56
N ASN A 130 7.62 -32.73 -5.62
CA ASN A 130 8.20 -32.17 -6.84
C ASN A 130 9.71 -32.41 -6.84
N VAL A 131 10.28 -32.54 -8.04
CA VAL A 131 11.74 -32.65 -8.22
C VAL A 131 12.26 -31.39 -8.89
N VAL A 132 13.25 -30.76 -8.25
CA VAL A 132 13.97 -29.59 -8.77
C VAL A 132 15.43 -29.99 -8.97
N ARG A 133 15.88 -30.08 -10.21
CA ARG A 133 17.28 -30.39 -10.54
C ARG A 133 17.97 -29.15 -11.09
N ALA A 134 19.03 -28.69 -10.44
CA ALA A 134 19.86 -27.58 -10.88
C ALA A 134 21.18 -28.11 -11.44
N THR A 135 21.47 -27.82 -12.71
CA THR A 135 22.61 -28.38 -13.45
C THR A 135 23.50 -27.26 -13.98
N ALA A 136 24.81 -27.33 -13.72
CA ALA A 136 25.76 -26.35 -14.20
C ALA A 136 25.88 -26.38 -15.73
N THR A 137 25.78 -25.20 -16.35
CA THR A 137 25.87 -25.05 -17.81
C THR A 137 27.22 -24.51 -18.28
N THR A 138 28.13 -24.23 -17.35
CA THR A 138 29.46 -23.69 -17.64
C THR A 138 30.56 -24.67 -17.22
N ALA A 139 31.72 -24.60 -17.88
CA ALA A 139 32.89 -25.41 -17.53
C ALA A 139 33.41 -25.12 -16.12
N GLU A 140 33.03 -23.98 -15.57
CA GLU A 140 33.36 -23.57 -14.22
C GLU A 140 32.43 -24.21 -13.18
N GLY A 141 31.40 -24.98 -13.56
CA GLY A 141 30.45 -25.54 -12.60
C GLY A 141 29.44 -24.51 -12.07
N GLY A 142 28.78 -24.84 -10.96
CA GLY A 142 27.80 -24.00 -10.28
C GLY A 142 28.40 -23.04 -9.24
N PRO A 143 27.57 -22.19 -8.60
CA PRO A 143 27.97 -21.45 -7.40
C PRO A 143 28.02 -22.38 -6.19
N ASN A 144 28.61 -21.93 -5.09
CA ASN A 144 28.39 -22.60 -3.80
C ASN A 144 26.93 -22.44 -3.43
N LEU A 145 26.18 -23.53 -3.37
CA LEU A 145 24.75 -23.51 -3.09
C LEU A 145 24.51 -23.97 -1.66
N ASP A 146 23.85 -23.13 -0.88
CA ASP A 146 23.63 -23.34 0.54
C ASP A 146 22.25 -23.92 0.81
N SER A 147 21.21 -23.31 0.27
CA SER A 147 19.84 -23.78 0.48
C SER A 147 18.91 -23.40 -0.66
N LEU A 148 17.83 -24.16 -0.79
CA LEU A 148 16.68 -23.86 -1.63
C LEU A 148 15.48 -23.61 -0.72
N SER A 149 14.91 -22.41 -0.79
CA SER A 149 13.68 -22.06 -0.10
C SER A 149 12.49 -22.11 -1.06
N VAL A 150 11.41 -22.77 -0.65
CA VAL A 150 10.15 -22.87 -1.41
C VAL A 150 9.04 -22.23 -0.59
N ASP A 151 8.30 -21.30 -1.19
CA ASP A 151 7.11 -20.74 -0.56
C ASP A 151 5.99 -21.79 -0.48
N ASN A 152 5.22 -21.82 0.61
CA ASN A 152 4.13 -22.80 0.77
C ASN A 152 2.86 -22.50 -0.09
N GLY A 153 2.99 -21.67 -1.13
CA GLY A 153 2.00 -21.44 -2.18
C GLY A 153 0.61 -20.99 -1.74
N VAL A 154 0.32 -19.70 -1.91
CA VAL A 154 -0.79 -19.25 -2.77
C VAL A 154 -0.33 -17.93 -3.37
N THR A 155 0.22 -17.97 -4.57
CA THR A 155 0.03 -16.86 -5.50
C THR A 155 -0.26 -17.47 -6.86
N ALA A 156 -1.47 -17.23 -7.38
CA ALA A 156 -1.63 -17.15 -8.83
C ALA A 156 -0.46 -16.31 -9.39
N PRO A 157 0.03 -16.54 -10.62
CA PRO A 157 1.10 -15.73 -11.18
C PRO A 157 0.80 -14.27 -10.90
N SER A 158 1.73 -13.58 -10.22
CA SER A 158 1.58 -12.17 -9.88
C SER A 158 1.09 -11.46 -11.13
N PRO A 159 -0.05 -10.73 -11.09
CA PRO A 159 -0.50 -9.99 -12.24
C PRO A 159 0.65 -9.15 -12.78
N SER A 160 0.80 -9.11 -14.11
CA SER A 160 1.75 -8.19 -14.75
C SER A 160 1.40 -6.73 -14.44
N ASP A 161 0.14 -6.48 -14.09
CA ASP A 161 -0.38 -5.18 -13.67
C ASP A 161 -1.29 -5.36 -12.44
N TRP A 162 -0.80 -4.92 -11.27
CA TRP A 162 -1.58 -5.01 -10.03
C TRP A 162 -2.80 -4.08 -10.02
N SER A 163 -2.76 -2.96 -10.75
CA SER A 163 -3.91 -2.04 -10.76
C SER A 163 -5.10 -2.65 -11.48
N THR A 164 -4.88 -3.23 -12.66
CA THR A 164 -5.96 -3.92 -13.40
C THR A 164 -6.51 -5.08 -12.58
N ALA A 165 -5.63 -5.89 -11.97
CA ALA A 165 -6.07 -7.00 -11.13
C ALA A 165 -6.91 -6.55 -9.93
N VAL A 166 -6.56 -5.44 -9.29
CA VAL A 166 -7.32 -4.88 -8.16
C VAL A 166 -8.67 -4.34 -8.62
N VAL A 167 -8.72 -3.61 -9.73
CA VAL A 167 -9.98 -3.11 -10.29
C VAL A 167 -10.87 -4.27 -10.72
N ASP A 168 -10.37 -5.24 -11.49
CA ASP A 168 -11.10 -6.42 -11.93
C ASP A 168 -11.67 -7.23 -10.76
N SER A 169 -10.84 -7.47 -9.74
CA SER A 169 -11.25 -8.20 -8.54
C SER A 169 -12.32 -7.45 -7.75
N THR A 170 -12.26 -6.12 -7.71
CA THR A 170 -13.24 -5.30 -7.00
C THR A 170 -14.55 -5.22 -7.77
N MET A 171 -14.50 -5.02 -9.10
CA MET A 171 -15.68 -5.05 -9.97
C MET A 171 -16.40 -6.41 -9.91
N ALA A 172 -15.66 -7.51 -9.80
CA ALA A 172 -16.22 -8.84 -9.65
C ALA A 172 -16.90 -9.07 -8.29
N ARG A 173 -16.45 -8.39 -7.22
CA ARG A 173 -17.03 -8.51 -5.87
C ARG A 173 -18.17 -7.53 -5.63
N ARG A 174 -18.12 -6.36 -6.26
CA ARG A 174 -19.00 -5.23 -6.00
C ARG A 174 -19.50 -4.70 -7.35
N PRO A 175 -20.78 -4.89 -7.69
CA PRO A 175 -21.37 -4.20 -8.85
C PRO A 175 -21.34 -2.68 -8.66
N ALA A 176 -21.17 -1.92 -9.73
CA ALA A 176 -21.07 -0.45 -9.68
C ALA A 176 -22.26 0.20 -8.94
N THR A 177 -23.48 -0.31 -9.17
CA THR A 177 -24.71 0.17 -8.53
C THR A 177 -24.74 -0.07 -7.02
N SER A 178 -23.95 -1.01 -6.50
CA SER A 178 -23.84 -1.27 -5.06
C SER A 178 -22.98 -0.24 -4.32
N LEU A 179 -22.13 0.52 -5.02
CA LEU A 179 -21.25 1.52 -4.43
C LEU A 179 -22.00 2.82 -4.15
N GLY A 180 -21.84 3.37 -2.95
CA GLY A 180 -22.46 4.60 -2.47
C GLY A 180 -21.77 5.87 -2.96
N LEU A 181 -22.14 6.99 -2.32
CA LEU A 181 -21.51 8.31 -2.48
C LEU A 181 -20.44 8.58 -1.42
N GLY A 182 -20.21 7.62 -0.51
CA GLY A 182 -19.20 7.77 0.55
C GLY A 182 -17.80 7.88 -0.05
N TYR A 183 -16.93 8.62 0.63
CA TYR A 183 -15.62 8.98 0.08
C TYR A 183 -14.75 7.77 -0.26
N THR A 184 -14.86 6.65 0.46
CA THR A 184 -14.08 5.45 0.18
C THR A 184 -14.46 4.83 -1.17
N ASP A 185 -15.77 4.82 -1.49
CA ASP A 185 -16.26 4.35 -2.79
C ASP A 185 -15.84 5.32 -3.90
N ALA A 186 -15.95 6.63 -3.64
CA ALA A 186 -15.50 7.67 -4.56
C ALA A 186 -13.99 7.61 -4.85
N LEU A 187 -13.17 7.36 -3.84
CA LEU A 187 -11.72 7.20 -3.97
C LEU A 187 -11.38 6.03 -4.89
N PHE A 188 -12.01 4.87 -4.67
CA PHE A 188 -11.82 3.70 -5.54
C PHE A 188 -12.27 4.00 -6.97
N LEU A 189 -13.42 4.65 -7.16
CA LEU A 189 -13.94 5.00 -8.48
C LEU A 189 -13.02 5.99 -9.22
N HIS A 190 -12.51 7.00 -8.52
CA HIS A 190 -11.52 7.94 -9.07
C HIS A 190 -10.25 7.21 -9.49
N ALA A 191 -9.72 6.33 -8.63
CA ALA A 191 -8.54 5.54 -8.95
C ALA A 191 -8.77 4.55 -10.11
N ALA A 192 -9.94 3.90 -10.17
CA ALA A 192 -10.32 3.04 -11.28
C ALA A 192 -10.44 3.82 -12.60
N PHE A 193 -10.86 5.09 -12.54
CA PHE A 193 -10.85 5.99 -13.69
C PHE A 193 -9.42 6.33 -14.13
N GLN A 194 -8.48 6.52 -13.21
CA GLN A 194 -7.05 6.68 -13.56
C GLN A 194 -6.48 5.43 -14.25
N VAL A 195 -6.85 4.22 -13.78
CA VAL A 195 -6.51 2.96 -14.46
C VAL A 195 -7.08 2.92 -15.88
N TYR A 196 -8.31 3.40 -16.08
CA TYR A 196 -8.89 3.58 -17.42
C TYR A 196 -8.09 4.55 -18.28
N GLN A 197 -7.70 5.72 -17.75
CA GLN A 197 -6.96 6.71 -18.54
C GLN A 197 -5.68 6.15 -19.14
N ARG A 198 -4.99 5.27 -18.41
CA ARG A 198 -3.77 4.63 -18.89
C ARG A 198 -4.03 3.42 -19.79
N THR A 199 -4.95 2.53 -19.40
CA THR A 199 -5.16 1.27 -20.13
C THR A 199 -6.05 1.44 -21.36
N HIS A 200 -6.89 2.48 -21.37
CA HIS A 200 -8.02 2.64 -22.26
C HIS A 200 -9.00 1.45 -22.27
N ASP A 201 -8.96 0.57 -21.26
CA ASP A 201 -9.91 -0.53 -21.13
C ASP A 201 -11.28 0.03 -20.73
N THR A 202 -12.17 0.08 -21.72
CA THR A 202 -13.51 0.66 -21.57
C THR A 202 -14.37 -0.01 -20.51
N ARG A 203 -14.04 -1.24 -20.05
CA ARG A 203 -14.75 -1.89 -18.93
C ARG A 203 -14.72 -1.04 -17.66
N TYR A 204 -13.58 -0.41 -17.37
CA TYR A 204 -13.39 0.43 -16.19
C TYR A 204 -14.19 1.73 -16.30
N LEU A 205 -14.13 2.42 -17.44
CA LEU A 205 -14.96 3.60 -17.69
C LEU A 205 -16.46 3.25 -17.59
N ASN A 206 -16.88 2.13 -18.19
CA ASN A 206 -18.28 1.70 -18.14
C ASN A 206 -18.75 1.40 -16.71
N TYR A 207 -17.87 0.86 -15.86
CA TYR A 207 -18.16 0.64 -14.45
C TYR A 207 -18.39 1.96 -13.71
N VAL A 208 -17.52 2.97 -13.89
CA VAL A 208 -17.69 4.30 -13.27
C VAL A 208 -18.94 5.01 -13.82
N LYS A 209 -19.23 4.90 -15.12
CA LYS A 209 -20.45 5.45 -15.75
C LYS A 209 -21.74 4.80 -15.25
N ALA A 210 -21.72 3.49 -14.99
CA ALA A 210 -22.86 2.76 -14.44
C ALA A 210 -23.18 3.23 -13.02
N TRP A 211 -22.14 3.47 -12.21
CA TRP A 211 -22.31 4.10 -10.90
C TRP A 211 -22.86 5.53 -11.04
N GLY A 212 -22.25 6.36 -11.90
CA GLY A 212 -22.67 7.76 -12.09
C GLY A 212 -24.14 7.89 -12.49
N SER A 213 -24.57 7.08 -13.47
CA SER A 213 -25.97 7.02 -13.93
C SER A 213 -26.94 6.61 -12.82
N ALA A 214 -26.51 5.79 -11.88
CA ALA A 214 -27.34 5.33 -10.77
C ALA A 214 -27.39 6.31 -9.58
N ARG A 215 -26.39 7.20 -9.45
CA ARG A 215 -26.23 8.08 -8.29
C ARG A 215 -26.49 9.56 -8.55
N VAL A 216 -26.50 9.97 -9.82
CA VAL A 216 -26.63 11.38 -10.21
C VAL A 216 -27.84 11.56 -11.14
N ALA A 217 -28.82 12.32 -10.66
CA ALA A 217 -29.99 12.71 -11.45
C ALA A 217 -29.61 13.70 -12.56
N ALA A 218 -30.51 13.90 -13.52
CA ALA A 218 -30.26 14.77 -14.68
C ALA A 218 -29.96 16.24 -14.30
N ASP A 219 -30.49 16.72 -13.19
CA ASP A 219 -30.24 18.07 -12.65
C ASP A 219 -28.96 18.15 -11.79
N GLY A 220 -28.15 17.09 -11.77
CA GLY A 220 -26.94 16.96 -10.96
C GLY A 220 -27.21 16.66 -9.48
N SER A 221 -28.46 16.47 -9.05
CA SER A 221 -28.74 16.12 -7.66
C SER A 221 -28.36 14.67 -7.34
N THR A 222 -27.91 14.46 -6.10
CA THR A 222 -27.50 13.14 -5.57
C THR A 222 -28.40 12.67 -4.42
N GLY A 223 -29.39 13.49 -4.04
CA GLY A 223 -30.25 13.25 -2.88
C GLY A 223 -29.55 13.34 -1.53
N LYS A 224 -28.30 13.84 -1.46
CA LYS A 224 -27.52 13.97 -0.23
C LYS A 224 -27.06 15.41 0.01
N PRO A 225 -27.15 15.92 1.25
CA PRO A 225 -26.50 17.17 1.59
C PRO A 225 -24.99 16.97 1.76
N TYR A 226 -24.20 17.98 1.40
CA TYR A 226 -22.76 17.99 1.63
C TYR A 226 -22.47 18.69 2.97
N ASN A 227 -22.63 17.94 4.06
CA ASN A 227 -22.55 18.41 5.46
C ASN A 227 -21.28 17.97 6.19
N ASP A 228 -20.36 17.36 5.46
CA ASP A 228 -19.06 16.94 5.92
C ASP A 228 -18.09 17.00 4.73
N LEU A 229 -16.81 17.20 5.01
CA LEU A 229 -15.81 17.25 3.94
C LEU A 229 -15.70 15.89 3.23
N ASP A 230 -15.89 14.78 3.94
CA ASP A 230 -15.89 13.42 3.37
C ASP A 230 -16.87 13.30 2.19
N SER A 231 -18.06 13.88 2.30
CA SER A 231 -19.08 13.89 1.25
C SER A 231 -18.69 14.67 -0.01
N MET A 232 -17.58 15.42 0.02
CA MET A 232 -17.11 16.25 -1.09
C MET A 232 -16.09 15.54 -2.00
N LEU A 233 -15.43 14.47 -1.54
CA LEU A 233 -14.40 13.78 -2.34
C LEU A 233 -14.96 13.25 -3.66
N VAL A 234 -16.24 12.86 -3.64
CA VAL A 234 -16.99 12.39 -4.80
C VAL A 234 -17.05 13.40 -5.94
N GLY A 235 -16.82 14.68 -5.66
CA GLY A 235 -16.65 15.71 -6.68
C GLY A 235 -15.56 15.37 -7.71
N ASN A 236 -14.49 14.67 -7.30
CA ASN A 236 -13.45 14.20 -8.22
C ASN A 236 -14.02 13.26 -9.29
N VAL A 237 -14.89 12.32 -8.90
CA VAL A 237 -15.52 11.35 -9.82
C VAL A 237 -16.52 12.06 -10.75
N PHE A 238 -17.19 13.12 -10.27
CA PHE A 238 -18.06 13.92 -11.12
C PHE A 238 -17.27 14.68 -12.20
N LEU A 239 -16.11 15.24 -11.85
CA LEU A 239 -15.23 15.87 -12.85
C LEU A 239 -14.69 14.85 -13.86
N ASP A 240 -14.29 13.67 -13.39
CA ASP A 240 -13.84 12.57 -14.27
C ASP A 240 -14.92 12.17 -15.29
N LEU A 241 -16.15 11.96 -14.82
CA LEU A 241 -17.28 11.59 -15.67
C LEU A 241 -17.69 12.72 -16.62
N ALA A 242 -17.66 13.97 -16.15
CA ALA A 242 -17.90 15.14 -16.99
C ALA A 242 -16.89 15.22 -18.14
N GLN A 243 -15.60 14.99 -17.85
CA GLN A 243 -14.53 14.97 -18.83
C GLN A 243 -14.71 13.83 -19.83
N ALA A 244 -14.96 12.60 -19.36
CA ALA A 244 -15.02 11.42 -20.23
C ALA A 244 -16.30 11.30 -21.06
N THR A 245 -17.41 11.86 -20.59
CA THR A 245 -18.73 11.65 -21.24
C THR A 245 -19.32 12.90 -21.88
N GLY A 246 -18.93 14.09 -21.41
CA GLY A 246 -19.58 15.34 -21.79
C GLY A 246 -21.00 15.52 -21.23
N ASP A 247 -21.56 14.56 -20.49
CA ASP A 247 -22.89 14.66 -19.88
C ASP A 247 -22.91 15.78 -18.83
N SER A 248 -23.79 16.76 -19.04
CA SER A 248 -23.87 17.96 -18.22
C SER A 248 -24.25 17.68 -16.77
N ARG A 249 -24.92 16.56 -16.46
CA ARG A 249 -25.34 16.21 -15.09
C ARG A 249 -24.17 16.15 -14.12
N TYR A 250 -23.02 15.69 -14.58
CA TYR A 250 -21.84 15.53 -13.73
C TYR A 250 -21.18 16.87 -13.43
N ARG A 251 -21.14 17.79 -14.40
CA ARG A 251 -20.74 19.19 -14.14
C ARG A 251 -21.68 19.88 -13.17
N LEU A 252 -22.99 19.67 -13.32
CA LEU A 252 -23.99 20.19 -12.39
C LEU A 252 -23.79 19.64 -10.96
N ALA A 253 -23.50 18.33 -10.84
CA ALA A 253 -23.23 17.70 -9.56
C ALA A 253 -21.96 18.26 -8.88
N ALA A 254 -20.86 18.42 -9.62
CA ALA A 254 -19.65 19.06 -9.11
C ALA A 254 -19.92 20.51 -8.65
N ASN A 255 -20.65 21.30 -9.47
CA ASN A 255 -20.98 22.70 -9.14
C ASN A 255 -21.83 22.84 -7.88
N ARG A 256 -22.66 21.85 -7.53
CA ARG A 256 -23.41 21.85 -6.27
C ARG A 256 -22.48 21.78 -5.06
N ILE A 257 -21.40 21.00 -5.13
CA ILE A 257 -20.38 20.95 -4.06
C ILE A 257 -19.63 22.27 -3.98
N VAL A 258 -19.17 22.82 -5.11
CA VAL A 258 -18.49 24.13 -5.16
C VAL A 258 -19.37 25.23 -4.54
N THR A 259 -20.65 25.27 -4.92
CA THR A 259 -21.61 26.24 -4.38
C THR A 259 -21.81 26.05 -2.87
N ARG A 260 -21.84 24.80 -2.40
CA ARG A 260 -21.99 24.51 -0.97
C ARG A 260 -20.83 25.08 -0.15
N VAL A 261 -19.60 25.01 -0.66
CA VAL A 261 -18.38 25.45 0.08
C VAL A 261 -18.41 26.93 0.45
N ALA A 262 -19.10 27.78 -0.32
CA ALA A 262 -19.28 29.19 -0.01
C ALA A 262 -20.05 29.42 1.30
N THR A 263 -21.02 28.56 1.61
CA THR A 263 -21.86 28.64 2.83
C THR A 263 -21.49 27.59 3.87
N TYR A 264 -20.39 26.86 3.65
CA TYR A 264 -19.98 25.78 4.54
C TYR A 264 -19.36 26.35 5.83
N PRO A 265 -19.70 25.84 7.02
CA PRO A 265 -19.19 26.36 8.29
C PRO A 265 -17.66 26.31 8.38
N ARG A 266 -17.09 27.30 9.08
CA ARG A 266 -15.65 27.48 9.21
C ARG A 266 -15.28 27.73 10.66
N ALA A 267 -14.05 27.34 11.01
CA ALA A 267 -13.37 27.79 12.21
C ALA A 267 -13.13 29.31 12.15
N SER A 268 -12.76 29.89 13.29
CA SER A 268 -12.53 31.33 13.46
C SER A 268 -11.49 31.95 12.52
N ASP A 269 -10.56 31.15 12.00
CA ASP A 269 -9.53 31.55 11.03
C ASP A 269 -9.91 31.27 9.56
N GLY A 270 -11.16 30.86 9.32
CA GLY A 270 -11.69 30.59 8.00
C GLY A 270 -11.43 29.18 7.45
N ALA A 271 -10.76 28.30 8.21
CA ALA A 271 -10.62 26.89 7.84
C ALA A 271 -11.98 26.18 7.81
N LEU A 272 -12.24 25.38 6.77
CA LEU A 272 -13.44 24.55 6.69
C LEU A 272 -13.42 23.52 7.83
N ILE A 273 -14.51 23.40 8.59
CA ILE A 273 -14.60 22.39 9.64
C ILE A 273 -14.87 21.00 9.05
N HIS A 274 -14.44 19.94 9.72
CA HIS A 274 -14.53 18.59 9.18
C HIS A 274 -15.98 18.15 8.90
N ASN A 275 -16.90 18.48 9.81
CA ASN A 275 -18.33 18.17 9.72
C ASN A 275 -19.14 19.31 10.35
N VAL A 276 -20.32 19.63 9.82
CA VAL A 276 -21.20 20.67 10.40
C VAL A 276 -21.60 20.38 11.85
N ALA A 277 -21.53 19.12 12.29
CA ALA A 277 -21.77 18.71 13.67
C ALA A 277 -20.56 18.95 14.60
N PHE A 278 -19.36 19.18 14.06
CA PHE A 278 -18.11 19.30 14.81
C PHE A 278 -17.61 20.74 14.80
N ASN A 279 -18.17 21.56 15.69
CA ASN A 279 -17.83 22.97 15.77
C ASN A 279 -16.32 23.19 15.96
N GLY A 280 -15.71 23.96 15.06
CA GLY A 280 -14.30 24.36 15.15
C GLY A 280 -13.26 23.23 15.01
N GLN A 281 -13.66 22.05 14.55
CA GLN A 281 -12.73 20.92 14.41
C GLN A 281 -12.13 20.82 13.01
N LEU A 282 -10.80 20.76 12.95
CA LEU A 282 -10.00 20.54 11.75
C LEU A 282 -9.33 19.18 11.86
N TRP A 283 -9.61 18.26 10.94
CA TRP A 283 -9.02 16.91 10.92
C TRP A 283 -8.14 16.80 9.68
N SER A 284 -6.89 16.34 9.81
CA SER A 284 -5.93 16.30 8.68
C SER A 284 -6.48 15.58 7.44
N ASP A 285 -7.34 14.58 7.64
CA ASP A 285 -8.05 13.83 6.61
C ASP A 285 -8.94 14.73 5.75
N GLY A 286 -9.65 15.68 6.40
CA GLY A 286 -10.62 16.58 5.76
C GLY A 286 -10.01 17.45 4.66
N ALA A 287 -8.71 17.70 4.71
CA ALA A 287 -8.00 18.41 3.65
C ALA A 287 -8.09 17.66 2.31
N PHE A 288 -7.85 16.35 2.31
CA PHE A 288 -7.92 15.53 1.08
C PHE A 288 -9.33 15.41 0.54
N MET A 289 -10.33 15.41 1.42
CA MET A 289 -11.71 15.17 1.01
C MET A 289 -12.28 16.30 0.15
N ALA A 290 -11.78 17.53 0.28
CA ALA A 290 -12.31 18.68 -0.46
C ALA A 290 -11.26 19.45 -1.28
N GLN A 291 -10.04 19.64 -0.77
CA GLN A 291 -9.12 20.62 -1.38
C GLN A 291 -8.64 20.24 -2.79
N PRO A 292 -8.25 18.98 -3.08
CA PRO A 292 -7.89 18.57 -4.44
C PRO A 292 -9.04 18.72 -5.43
N PHE A 293 -10.26 18.34 -5.01
CA PHE A 293 -11.45 18.51 -5.84
C PHE A 293 -11.70 19.98 -6.19
N LEU A 294 -11.65 20.87 -5.18
CA LEU A 294 -11.88 22.29 -5.39
C LEU A 294 -10.82 22.92 -6.31
N ALA A 295 -9.56 22.50 -6.17
CA ALA A 295 -8.49 22.91 -7.06
C ALA A 295 -8.75 22.47 -8.51
N ARG A 296 -9.12 21.19 -8.72
CA ARG A 296 -9.53 20.65 -10.03
C ARG A 296 -10.77 21.33 -10.61
N ALA A 297 -11.65 21.86 -9.75
CA ALA A 297 -12.82 22.64 -10.15
C ALA A 297 -12.50 24.11 -10.49
N GLY A 298 -11.22 24.52 -10.38
CA GLY A 298 -10.73 25.84 -10.75
C GLY A 298 -10.57 26.84 -9.60
N ASP A 299 -10.77 26.42 -8.34
CA ASP A 299 -10.44 27.27 -7.18
C ASP A 299 -8.95 27.15 -6.85
N HIS A 300 -8.17 28.13 -7.31
CA HIS A 300 -6.73 28.17 -7.04
C HIS A 300 -6.37 29.01 -5.81
N THR A 301 -7.34 29.60 -5.09
CA THR A 301 -7.08 30.45 -3.92
C THR A 301 -7.47 29.79 -2.60
N GLY A 302 -8.61 29.09 -2.57
CA GLY A 302 -9.11 28.40 -1.38
C GLY A 302 -8.22 27.25 -0.93
N PRO A 303 -8.00 26.22 -1.77
CA PRO A 303 -7.21 25.03 -1.46
C PRO A 303 -5.82 25.30 -0.85
N PRO A 304 -4.94 26.12 -1.45
CA PRO A 304 -3.63 26.38 -0.83
C PRO A 304 -3.75 27.04 0.53
N ARG A 305 -4.68 28.00 0.69
CA ARG A 305 -4.92 28.66 1.99
C ARG A 305 -5.41 27.69 3.05
N GLN A 306 -6.35 26.80 2.71
CA GLN A 306 -6.85 25.77 3.63
C GLN A 306 -5.72 24.84 4.09
N LEU A 307 -4.87 24.38 3.18
CA LEU A 307 -3.72 23.54 3.52
C LEU A 307 -2.75 24.25 4.46
N LEU A 308 -2.42 25.52 4.19
CA LEU A 308 -1.54 26.31 5.07
C LEU A 308 -2.12 26.49 6.48
N THR A 309 -3.42 26.77 6.59
CA THR A 309 -4.09 26.92 7.89
C THR A 309 -4.12 25.60 8.67
N TYR A 310 -4.52 24.50 8.02
CA TYR A 310 -4.50 23.17 8.64
C TYR A 310 -3.09 22.79 9.09
N PHE A 311 -2.07 23.04 8.25
CA PHE A 311 -0.69 22.77 8.58
C PHE A 311 -0.22 23.55 9.82
N GLY A 312 -0.58 24.83 9.92
CA GLY A 312 -0.27 25.68 11.08
C GLY A 312 -0.80 25.09 12.40
N HIS A 313 -2.02 24.56 12.38
CA HIS A 313 -2.65 23.95 13.56
C HIS A 313 -2.15 22.56 13.89
N LEU A 314 -1.82 21.74 12.89
CA LEU A 314 -1.62 20.30 13.10
C LEU A 314 -0.15 19.87 13.18
N ARG A 315 0.78 20.67 12.64
CA ARG A 315 2.22 20.34 12.65
C ARG A 315 2.81 20.21 14.06
N ASN A 316 3.80 19.34 14.20
CA ASN A 316 4.47 19.04 15.46
C ASN A 316 5.98 18.75 15.27
N GLU A 317 6.66 18.42 16.35
CA GLU A 317 8.09 18.16 16.40
C GLU A 317 8.55 16.88 15.67
N ASP A 318 7.62 15.98 15.35
CA ASP A 318 7.92 14.69 14.70
C ASP A 318 8.04 14.80 13.17
N ALA A 319 7.96 16.02 12.62
CA ALA A 319 7.86 16.28 11.18
C ALA A 319 6.60 15.64 10.54
N LEU A 320 5.55 15.44 11.34
CA LEU A 320 4.24 14.93 10.91
C LEU A 320 3.12 15.82 11.49
N LEU A 321 1.86 15.42 11.32
CA LEU A 321 0.69 16.16 11.78
C LEU A 321 -0.07 15.38 12.87
N ARG A 322 -0.59 16.07 13.88
CA ARG A 322 -1.62 15.52 14.76
C ARG A 322 -2.88 15.21 13.93
N HIS A 323 -3.66 14.21 14.32
CA HIS A 323 -4.88 13.84 13.58
C HIS A 323 -5.87 15.02 13.51
N ALA A 324 -6.11 15.70 14.62
CA ALA A 324 -7.09 16.77 14.66
C ALA A 324 -6.72 17.93 15.60
N TYR A 325 -7.43 19.03 15.39
CA TYR A 325 -7.44 20.24 16.19
C TYR A 325 -8.89 20.66 16.45
N ASP A 326 -9.20 21.10 17.67
CA ASP A 326 -10.47 21.67 18.10
C ASP A 326 -10.24 23.06 18.69
N GLU A 327 -10.67 24.10 17.98
CA GLU A 327 -10.48 25.49 18.42
C GLU A 327 -11.17 25.78 19.77
N THR A 328 -12.24 25.05 20.07
CA THR A 328 -13.04 25.24 21.28
C THR A 328 -12.45 24.52 22.49
N ARG A 329 -11.55 23.54 22.25
CA ARG A 329 -10.95 22.66 23.27
C ARG A 329 -12.00 21.91 24.11
N ARG A 330 -13.17 21.63 23.54
CA ARG A 330 -14.28 20.95 24.26
C ARG A 330 -14.31 19.46 24.00
N SER A 331 -13.69 19.00 22.92
CA SER A 331 -13.60 17.59 22.61
C SER A 331 -12.81 16.85 23.68
N SER A 332 -13.25 15.65 24.05
CA SER A 332 -12.61 14.85 25.10
C SER A 332 -11.18 14.42 24.78
N TRP A 333 -10.80 14.43 23.49
CA TRP A 333 -9.45 14.15 23.02
C TRP A 333 -8.55 15.39 22.92
N ALA A 334 -9.10 16.61 23.04
CA ALA A 334 -8.34 17.83 22.82
C ALA A 334 -7.47 18.17 24.04
N ASP A 335 -6.18 18.39 23.81
CA ASP A 335 -5.28 18.91 24.84
C ASP A 335 -5.48 20.43 25.05
N THR A 336 -4.65 21.04 25.90
CA THR A 336 -4.71 22.49 26.19
C THR A 336 -4.41 23.37 24.96
N SER A 337 -3.71 22.84 23.96
CA SER A 337 -3.50 23.50 22.68
C SER A 337 -4.64 23.27 21.68
N GLY A 338 -5.60 22.39 22.02
CA GLY A 338 -6.71 21.99 21.16
C GLY A 338 -6.39 20.78 20.28
N ARG A 339 -5.20 20.19 20.38
CA ARG A 339 -4.74 19.12 19.47
C ARG A 339 -5.10 17.74 20.01
N SER A 340 -5.32 16.80 19.09
CA SER A 340 -5.45 15.38 19.41
C SER A 340 -4.13 14.79 19.91
N PRO A 341 -4.16 13.77 20.78
CA PRO A 341 -2.94 13.23 21.40
C PRO A 341 -2.02 12.52 20.41
N GLU A 342 -2.58 11.91 19.37
CA GLU A 342 -1.84 11.02 18.47
C GLU A 342 -1.59 11.61 17.09
N VAL A 343 -0.47 11.17 16.51
CA VAL A 343 -0.25 11.20 15.07
C VAL A 343 -0.81 9.89 14.52
N TRP A 344 -1.87 9.96 13.70
CA TRP A 344 -2.44 8.78 13.05
C TRP A 344 -2.03 8.74 11.58
N CYS A 345 -1.44 7.62 11.14
CA CYS A 345 -0.72 7.60 9.87
C CYS A 345 -1.58 7.94 8.65
N ARG A 346 -2.83 7.44 8.58
CA ARG A 346 -3.69 7.70 7.43
C ARG A 346 -4.14 9.16 7.36
N ALA A 347 -4.41 9.77 8.51
CA ALA A 347 -4.73 11.19 8.63
C ALA A 347 -3.67 12.07 7.97
N VAL A 348 -2.40 11.80 8.30
CA VAL A 348 -1.25 12.48 7.70
C VAL A 348 -1.13 12.13 6.21
N GLY A 349 -1.44 10.88 5.83
CA GLY A 349 -1.32 10.40 4.46
C GLY A 349 -2.24 11.16 3.52
N TRP A 350 -3.49 11.34 3.94
CA TRP A 350 -4.45 12.19 3.24
C TRP A 350 -3.94 13.61 3.04
N PHE A 351 -3.42 14.22 4.10
CA PHE A 351 -2.89 15.57 4.01
C PHE A 351 -1.71 15.69 3.04
N GLY A 352 -0.81 14.70 3.05
CA GLY A 352 0.30 14.62 2.09
C GLY A 352 -0.17 14.51 0.65
N MET A 353 -1.13 13.62 0.37
CA MET A 353 -1.74 13.48 -0.95
C MET A 353 -2.42 14.79 -1.39
N ALA A 354 -3.19 15.41 -0.48
CA ALA A 354 -3.91 16.64 -0.78
C ALA A 354 -2.95 17.76 -1.19
N THR A 355 -1.81 17.87 -0.50
CA THR A 355 -0.83 18.92 -0.76
C THR A 355 -0.18 18.74 -2.13
N VAL A 356 0.21 17.52 -2.50
CA VAL A 356 0.80 17.27 -3.83
C VAL A 356 -0.24 17.43 -4.94
N ASP A 357 -1.47 16.94 -4.75
CA ASP A 357 -2.51 17.03 -5.78
C ASP A 357 -2.94 18.49 -6.01
N VAL A 358 -3.04 19.31 -4.97
CA VAL A 358 -3.27 20.76 -5.12
C VAL A 358 -2.10 21.44 -5.85
N LEU A 359 -0.84 21.05 -5.57
CA LEU A 359 0.32 21.61 -6.27
C LEU A 359 0.33 21.34 -7.79
N GLU A 360 -0.32 20.26 -8.23
CA GLU A 360 -0.45 19.92 -9.66
C GLU A 360 -1.46 20.81 -10.39
N GLU A 361 -2.50 21.27 -9.70
CA GLU A 361 -3.52 22.15 -10.27
C GLU A 361 -3.09 23.64 -10.25
N LEU A 362 -2.17 24.01 -9.36
CA LEU A 362 -1.74 25.40 -9.23
C LEU A 362 -0.78 25.84 -10.36
N PRO A 363 -0.91 27.07 -10.89
CA PRO A 363 0.09 27.67 -11.75
C PRO A 363 1.48 27.67 -11.09
N ARG A 364 2.54 27.45 -11.87
CA ARG A 364 3.93 27.46 -11.35
C ARG A 364 4.31 28.77 -10.66
N THR A 365 3.70 29.89 -11.07
CA THR A 365 3.90 31.24 -10.54
C THR A 365 3.00 31.58 -9.34
N HIS A 366 2.17 30.64 -8.87
CA HIS A 366 1.24 30.90 -7.78
C HIS A 366 1.99 31.29 -6.48
N PRO A 367 1.60 32.38 -5.79
CA PRO A 367 2.36 32.92 -4.65
C PRO A 367 2.48 31.92 -3.49
N ASP A 368 1.45 31.13 -3.22
CA ASP A 368 1.46 30.16 -2.12
C ASP A 368 2.21 28.85 -2.46
N ARG A 369 2.64 28.66 -3.72
CA ARG A 369 3.23 27.40 -4.18
C ARG A 369 4.48 27.03 -3.40
N ALA A 370 5.35 28.00 -3.11
CA ALA A 370 6.57 27.78 -2.34
C ALA A 370 6.26 27.26 -0.92
N ALA A 371 5.25 27.83 -0.26
CA ALA A 371 4.85 27.41 1.07
C ALA A 371 4.24 26.00 1.08
N LEU A 372 3.50 25.60 0.05
CA LEU A 372 3.03 24.22 -0.11
C LEU A 372 4.18 23.24 -0.36
N VAL A 373 5.21 23.63 -1.13
CA VAL A 373 6.41 22.82 -1.30
C VAL A 373 7.15 22.63 0.04
N GLU A 374 7.19 23.64 0.91
CA GLU A 374 7.74 23.49 2.27
C GLU A 374 6.95 22.50 3.13
N ILE A 375 5.62 22.46 3.00
CA ILE A 375 4.80 21.41 3.64
C ILE A 375 5.22 20.02 3.14
N VAL A 376 5.40 19.84 1.83
CA VAL A 376 5.84 18.57 1.25
C VAL A 376 7.22 18.17 1.76
N ARG A 377 8.17 19.11 1.84
CA ARG A 377 9.52 18.88 2.40
C ARG A 377 9.46 18.43 3.86
N TYR A 378 8.68 19.15 4.67
CA TYR A 378 8.46 18.82 6.07
C TYR A 378 7.89 17.40 6.24
N LEU A 379 6.85 17.04 5.46
CA LEU A 379 6.25 15.70 5.53
C LEU A 379 7.20 14.62 5.01
N ALA A 380 7.95 14.88 3.95
CA ALA A 380 8.93 13.94 3.41
C ALA A 380 9.99 13.58 4.45
N ASP A 381 10.47 14.54 5.23
CA ASP A 381 11.38 14.30 6.34
C ASP A 381 10.76 13.40 7.42
N GLY A 382 9.50 13.66 7.80
CA GLY A 382 8.76 12.79 8.72
C GLY A 382 8.57 11.38 8.18
N TYR A 383 8.17 11.23 6.91
CA TYR A 383 7.99 9.94 6.26
C TYR A 383 9.31 9.15 6.25
N ARG A 384 10.44 9.79 5.91
CA ARG A 384 11.75 9.14 5.96
C ARG A 384 12.14 8.74 7.39
N ARG A 385 11.92 9.62 8.36
CA ARG A 385 12.30 9.41 9.77
C ARG A 385 11.56 8.23 10.41
N TRP A 386 10.28 8.06 10.10
CA TRP A 386 9.39 7.10 10.75
C TRP A 386 9.08 5.85 9.91
N GLN A 387 9.81 5.65 8.80
CA GLN A 387 9.69 4.43 8.01
C GLN A 387 10.24 3.24 8.82
N ASP A 388 9.47 2.17 8.93
CA ASP A 388 9.93 0.92 9.52
C ASP A 388 11.00 0.29 8.62
N PRO A 389 12.25 0.14 9.08
CA PRO A 389 13.31 -0.44 8.24
C PRO A 389 13.08 -1.92 7.93
N ALA A 390 12.32 -2.64 8.75
CA ALA A 390 12.09 -4.07 8.56
C ALA A 390 11.14 -4.35 7.39
N THR A 391 10.06 -3.57 7.27
CA THR A 391 9.04 -3.79 6.24
C THR A 391 9.02 -2.74 5.14
N GLY A 392 9.68 -1.60 5.33
CA GLY A 392 9.58 -0.42 4.47
C GLY A 392 8.26 0.36 4.61
N ARG A 393 7.33 -0.10 5.45
CA ARG A 393 6.01 0.51 5.68
C ARG A 393 6.02 1.47 6.87
N TRP A 394 4.86 2.02 7.23
CA TRP A 394 4.67 2.91 8.38
C TRP A 394 3.65 2.33 9.36
N PHE A 395 3.89 2.56 10.64
CA PHE A 395 3.00 2.14 11.72
C PHE A 395 1.71 2.95 11.75
N GLN A 396 0.61 2.31 12.17
CA GLN A 396 -0.70 2.92 12.46
C GLN A 396 -0.53 4.20 13.30
N LEU A 397 0.31 4.12 14.33
CA LEU A 397 0.86 5.28 15.05
C LEU A 397 2.36 5.40 14.69
N PRO A 398 2.74 6.22 13.70
CA PRO A 398 4.08 6.19 13.10
C PRO A 398 5.18 6.66 14.06
N VAL A 399 4.83 7.55 14.99
CA VAL A 399 5.78 8.11 15.99
C VAL A 399 5.92 7.23 17.24
N LYS A 400 5.29 6.06 17.25
CA LYS A 400 5.32 5.10 18.37
C LYS A 400 5.63 3.66 17.91
N PRO A 401 6.69 3.41 17.12
CA PRO A 401 6.97 2.09 16.55
C PRO A 401 7.20 0.99 17.61
N GLY A 402 7.71 1.36 18.79
CA GLY A 402 7.94 0.42 19.90
C GLY A 402 6.72 0.19 20.81
N LEU A 403 5.58 0.81 20.54
CA LEU A 403 4.39 0.64 21.38
C LEU A 403 3.80 -0.77 21.16
N ALA A 404 3.61 -1.51 22.24
CA ALA A 404 3.04 -2.85 22.20
C ALA A 404 1.67 -2.87 21.48
N GLY A 405 1.50 -3.79 20.54
CA GLY A 405 0.28 -3.90 19.74
C GLY A 405 0.19 -2.96 18.54
N ASN A 406 1.16 -2.05 18.36
CA ASN A 406 1.28 -1.27 17.12
C ASN A 406 1.64 -2.16 15.93
N TRP A 407 1.30 -1.71 14.75
CA TRP A 407 1.40 -2.48 13.52
C TRP A 407 1.51 -1.56 12.31
N THR A 408 2.21 -2.02 11.28
CA THR A 408 2.36 -1.27 10.02
C THR A 408 1.11 -1.37 9.17
N GLU A 409 0.58 -0.22 8.76
CA GLU A 409 -0.73 -0.07 8.11
C GLU A 409 -0.57 0.21 6.60
N THR A 410 -1.35 -0.48 5.77
CA THR A 410 -1.13 -0.53 4.32
C THR A 410 -1.61 0.73 3.60
N SER A 411 -2.76 1.32 3.98
CA SER A 411 -3.31 2.48 3.28
C SER A 411 -2.42 3.71 3.41
N CYS A 412 -2.01 4.09 4.62
CA CYS A 412 -1.12 5.23 4.84
C CYS A 412 0.27 5.01 4.27
N SER A 413 0.77 3.76 4.30
CA SER A 413 2.02 3.42 3.64
C SER A 413 1.96 3.66 2.13
N ALA A 414 0.82 3.37 1.49
CA ALA A 414 0.62 3.69 0.08
C ALA A 414 0.58 5.21 -0.16
N MET A 415 -0.10 5.96 0.70
CA MET A 415 -0.18 7.43 0.60
C MET A 415 1.17 8.10 0.78
N PHE A 416 1.96 7.73 1.81
CA PHE A 416 3.29 8.29 2.03
C PHE A 416 4.23 7.96 0.88
N THR A 417 4.14 6.74 0.35
CA THR A 417 4.90 6.31 -0.82
C THR A 417 4.56 7.15 -2.05
N TYR A 418 3.27 7.37 -2.32
CA TYR A 418 2.80 8.23 -3.40
C TYR A 418 3.32 9.66 -3.25
N THR A 419 3.14 10.27 -2.07
CA THR A 419 3.60 11.64 -1.81
C THR A 419 5.11 11.77 -1.99
N LEU A 420 5.91 10.83 -1.48
CA LEU A 420 7.37 10.85 -1.66
C LEU A 420 7.78 10.71 -3.13
N ALA A 421 7.17 9.77 -3.85
CA ALA A 421 7.47 9.54 -5.26
C ALA A 421 7.16 10.77 -6.11
N ARG A 422 5.97 11.34 -5.95
CA ARG A 422 5.56 12.58 -6.64
C ARG A 422 6.47 13.75 -6.27
N ALA A 423 6.82 13.90 -4.99
CA ALA A 423 7.69 14.97 -4.54
C ALA A 423 9.09 14.89 -5.16
N VAL A 424 9.63 13.67 -5.34
CA VAL A 424 10.91 13.47 -6.06
C VAL A 424 10.74 13.76 -7.54
N GLU A 425 9.72 13.20 -8.19
CA GLU A 425 9.45 13.38 -9.62
C GLU A 425 9.33 14.86 -9.99
N ARG A 426 8.65 15.65 -9.14
CA ARG A 426 8.45 17.09 -9.35
C ARG A 426 9.59 17.97 -8.84
N GLY A 427 10.65 17.38 -8.27
CA GLY A 427 11.80 18.13 -7.74
C GLY A 427 11.50 18.95 -6.48
N TYR A 428 10.40 18.66 -5.77
CA TYR A 428 10.08 19.31 -4.50
C TYR A 428 11.05 18.92 -3.39
N VAL A 429 11.56 17.68 -3.45
CA VAL A 429 12.56 17.13 -2.53
C VAL A 429 13.74 16.52 -3.28
N SER A 430 14.84 16.29 -2.57
CA SER A 430 16.04 15.65 -3.12
C SER A 430 15.75 14.25 -3.69
N PRO A 431 16.42 13.84 -4.78
CA PRO A 431 16.40 12.44 -5.26
C PRO A 431 16.79 11.41 -4.20
N ALA A 432 17.46 11.81 -3.10
CA ALA A 432 17.78 10.94 -1.97
C ALA A 432 16.54 10.37 -1.23
N PHE A 433 15.34 10.93 -1.47
CA PHE A 433 14.08 10.36 -0.96
C PHE A 433 13.55 9.20 -1.82
N TRP A 434 14.07 9.02 -3.04
CA TRP A 434 13.61 7.95 -3.94
C TRP A 434 13.76 6.54 -3.35
N PRO A 435 14.89 6.17 -2.70
CA PRO A 435 15.00 4.86 -2.05
C PRO A 435 13.98 4.65 -0.92
N VAL A 436 13.52 5.72 -0.26
CA VAL A 436 12.48 5.65 0.77
C VAL A 436 11.13 5.27 0.14
N ALA A 437 10.77 5.95 -0.95
CA ALA A 437 9.57 5.63 -1.73
C ALA A 437 9.61 4.20 -2.28
N GLN A 438 10.75 3.76 -2.83
CA GLN A 438 10.89 2.39 -3.36
C GLN A 438 10.74 1.31 -2.28
N ARG A 439 11.27 1.54 -1.07
CA ARG A 439 11.04 0.62 0.06
C ARG A 439 9.58 0.60 0.48
N GLY A 440 8.93 1.77 0.55
CA GLY A 440 7.50 1.91 0.80
C GLY A 440 6.66 1.12 -0.19
N TYR A 441 6.94 1.29 -1.48
CA TYR A 441 6.27 0.58 -2.57
C TYR A 441 6.39 -0.93 -2.46
N ARG A 442 7.62 -1.45 -2.25
CA ARG A 442 7.85 -2.88 -2.04
C ARG A 442 7.13 -3.39 -0.80
N GLY A 443 7.14 -2.62 0.28
CA GLY A 443 6.44 -2.94 1.53
C GLY A 443 4.93 -3.03 1.35
N VAL A 444 4.33 -2.12 0.60
CA VAL A 444 2.90 -2.15 0.25
C VAL A 444 2.58 -3.34 -0.67
N LEU A 445 3.39 -3.59 -1.70
CA LEU A 445 3.21 -4.73 -2.59
C LEU A 445 3.31 -6.08 -1.86
N ALA A 446 4.12 -6.18 -0.80
CA ALA A 446 4.18 -7.38 0.04
C ALA A 446 2.86 -7.66 0.80
N LYS A 447 1.90 -6.73 0.78
CA LYS A 447 0.55 -6.89 1.32
C LYS A 447 -0.53 -7.12 0.28
N VAL A 448 -0.13 -7.21 -0.99
CA VAL A 448 -1.00 -7.55 -2.11
C VAL A 448 -0.74 -9.00 -2.50
N SER A 449 -1.80 -9.79 -2.59
CA SER A 449 -1.73 -11.19 -3.02
C SER A 449 -2.94 -11.56 -3.86
N ILE A 450 -2.91 -12.76 -4.47
CA ILE A 450 -4.08 -13.37 -5.09
C ILE A 450 -4.60 -14.45 -4.15
N GLY A 451 -5.86 -14.32 -3.73
CA GLY A 451 -6.53 -15.32 -2.90
C GLY A 451 -6.82 -16.61 -3.67
N SER A 452 -7.27 -17.64 -2.94
CA SER A 452 -7.69 -18.92 -3.52
C SER A 452 -8.86 -18.81 -4.50
N ASP A 453 -9.60 -17.70 -4.46
CA ASP A 453 -10.69 -17.38 -5.40
C ASP A 453 -10.20 -16.71 -6.70
N GLY A 454 -8.88 -16.60 -6.90
CA GLY A 454 -8.27 -15.99 -8.06
C GLY A 454 -8.35 -14.46 -8.08
N ARG A 455 -8.77 -13.82 -6.98
CA ARG A 455 -8.92 -12.36 -6.89
C ARG A 455 -7.93 -11.72 -5.93
N THR A 456 -7.65 -10.44 -6.12
CA THR A 456 -6.70 -9.71 -5.28
C THR A 456 -7.15 -9.59 -3.84
N ARG A 457 -6.18 -9.59 -2.94
CA ARG A 457 -6.32 -9.29 -1.52
C ARG A 457 -5.26 -8.28 -1.13
N ILE A 458 -5.68 -7.14 -0.62
CA ILE A 458 -4.83 -6.13 0.03
C ILE A 458 -5.13 -6.18 1.53
N SER A 459 -4.15 -6.57 2.32
CA SER A 459 -4.29 -6.82 3.76
C SER A 459 -3.76 -5.66 4.62
N ASP A 460 -4.02 -5.72 5.93
CA ASP A 460 -3.58 -4.73 6.92
C ASP A 460 -4.07 -3.30 6.61
N VAL A 461 -5.33 -3.15 6.23
CA VAL A 461 -5.96 -1.83 6.02
C VAL A 461 -6.84 -1.51 7.22
N VAL A 462 -6.61 -0.39 7.91
CA VAL A 462 -7.50 -0.01 9.03
C VAL A 462 -8.82 0.55 8.52
N ILE A 463 -9.94 0.20 9.15
CA ILE A 463 -11.26 0.75 8.81
C ILE A 463 -11.40 2.24 9.10
N GLY A 464 -12.51 2.87 8.68
CA GLY A 464 -12.87 4.24 9.06
C GLY A 464 -12.73 4.47 10.57
N THR A 465 -12.07 5.56 10.96
CA THR A 465 -11.57 5.77 12.32
C THR A 465 -11.65 7.25 12.67
N ASN A 466 -12.27 7.55 13.82
CA ASN A 466 -12.40 8.92 14.34
C ASN A 466 -11.13 9.34 15.11
N VAL A 467 -11.18 10.52 15.74
CA VAL A 467 -10.13 10.97 16.65
C VAL A 467 -10.26 10.26 17.99
N GLY A 468 -9.15 9.70 18.48
CA GLY A 468 -9.07 9.04 19.78
C GLY A 468 -7.67 9.04 20.38
N ASP A 469 -7.46 8.18 21.37
CA ASP A 469 -6.17 7.94 22.00
C ASP A 469 -5.44 6.74 21.37
N ALA A 470 -4.22 6.44 21.84
CA ALA A 470 -3.43 5.33 21.31
C ALA A 470 -4.19 3.99 21.32
N ARG A 471 -4.89 3.67 22.42
CA ARG A 471 -5.64 2.41 22.53
C ARG A 471 -6.72 2.35 21.45
N TYR A 472 -7.49 3.42 21.29
CA TYR A 472 -8.53 3.53 20.28
C TYR A 472 -7.99 3.24 18.87
N TYR A 473 -6.84 3.79 18.48
CA TYR A 473 -6.26 3.53 17.15
C TYR A 473 -5.70 2.12 16.98
N LEU A 474 -5.11 1.54 18.03
CA LEU A 474 -4.51 0.21 17.96
C LEU A 474 -5.55 -0.90 17.92
N GLU A 475 -6.70 -0.69 18.57
CA GLU A 475 -7.82 -1.64 18.61
C GLU A 475 -8.70 -1.58 17.35
N ARG A 476 -8.42 -0.67 16.41
CA ARG A 476 -9.20 -0.59 15.16
C ARG A 476 -9.04 -1.88 14.34
N PRO A 477 -10.15 -2.45 13.82
CA PRO A 477 -10.11 -3.58 12.93
C PRO A 477 -9.21 -3.36 11.70
N ARG A 478 -8.48 -4.42 11.35
CA ARG A 478 -7.67 -4.51 10.13
C ARG A 478 -8.43 -5.38 9.15
N MET A 479 -8.80 -4.80 8.02
CA MET A 479 -9.62 -5.43 7.02
C MET A 479 -8.81 -5.70 5.77
N ASP A 480 -9.22 -6.74 5.05
CA ASP A 480 -8.78 -6.94 3.68
C ASP A 480 -9.67 -6.19 2.71
N ASN A 481 -9.08 -5.64 1.66
CA ASN A 481 -9.78 -4.98 0.56
C ASN A 481 -10.75 -3.88 1.03
N ASP A 482 -10.47 -3.25 2.16
CA ASP A 482 -11.17 -2.06 2.57
C ASP A 482 -10.89 -0.92 1.58
N PHE A 483 -11.93 -0.17 1.22
CA PHE A 483 -11.89 0.79 0.11
C PHE A 483 -10.95 1.97 0.37
N HIS A 484 -10.63 2.30 1.64
CA HIS A 484 -9.58 3.29 1.94
C HIS A 484 -8.24 2.82 1.37
N GLY A 485 -7.92 1.54 1.57
CA GLY A 485 -6.67 0.93 1.11
C GLY A 485 -6.68 0.62 -0.37
N LEU A 486 -7.81 0.18 -0.94
CA LEU A 486 -7.90 -0.11 -2.38
C LEU A 486 -7.62 1.14 -3.22
N GLY A 487 -8.28 2.26 -2.91
CA GLY A 487 -8.09 3.50 -3.66
C GLY A 487 -6.69 4.09 -3.47
N ALA A 488 -6.17 4.11 -2.23
CA ALA A 488 -4.82 4.59 -1.95
C ALA A 488 -3.74 3.74 -2.64
N PHE A 489 -3.91 2.40 -2.64
CA PHE A 489 -3.04 1.50 -3.37
C PHE A 489 -3.04 1.78 -4.86
N LEU A 490 -4.23 1.92 -5.47
CA LEU A 490 -4.35 2.16 -6.90
C LEU A 490 -3.69 3.48 -7.30
N ILE A 491 -3.90 4.58 -6.56
CA ILE A 491 -3.28 5.88 -6.85
C ILE A 491 -1.75 5.77 -6.76
N MET A 492 -1.22 5.15 -5.69
CA MET A 492 0.22 4.90 -5.54
C MET A 492 0.77 4.03 -6.68
N ASN A 493 0.11 2.92 -6.99
CA ASN A 493 0.57 1.95 -7.99
C ASN A 493 0.46 2.51 -9.42
N GLU A 494 -0.53 3.37 -9.67
CA GLU A 494 -0.66 4.07 -10.94
C GLU A 494 0.54 5.00 -11.17
N GLU A 495 0.92 5.74 -10.13
CA GLU A 495 2.06 6.64 -10.13
C GLU A 495 3.40 5.90 -10.28
N LEU A 496 3.76 5.05 -9.32
CA LEU A 496 5.13 4.53 -9.21
C LEU A 496 5.51 3.54 -10.31
N ARG A 497 4.54 2.96 -11.03
CA ARG A 497 4.87 2.09 -12.16
C ARG A 497 5.11 2.84 -13.47
N SER A 498 4.72 4.11 -13.53
CA SER A 498 5.13 5.01 -14.61
C SER A 498 6.56 5.54 -14.40
N LEU A 499 7.06 5.47 -13.16
CA LEU A 499 8.39 5.93 -12.79
C LEU A 499 9.44 4.84 -13.05
N THR A 500 10.07 4.89 -14.23
CA THR A 500 11.40 4.27 -14.43
C THR A 500 12.37 4.86 -13.40
N PRO A 501 13.37 4.11 -12.89
CA PRO A 501 14.39 4.69 -12.03
C PRO A 501 14.95 5.92 -12.75
N ILE A 502 14.82 7.09 -12.13
CA ILE A 502 15.38 8.33 -12.67
C ILE A 502 16.87 8.04 -12.84
N ALA A 503 17.29 7.78 -14.09
CA ALA A 503 18.69 7.83 -14.45
C ALA A 503 19.15 9.21 -14.01
N ALA A 504 20.10 9.24 -13.08
CA ALA A 504 20.58 10.43 -12.38
C ALA A 504 20.60 11.64 -13.33
N ALA A 505 19.53 12.44 -13.32
CA ALA A 505 19.49 13.71 -14.00
C ALA A 505 20.27 14.65 -13.09
N ALA A 506 21.58 14.59 -13.25
CA ALA A 506 22.50 15.58 -12.73
C ALA A 506 22.20 16.92 -13.42
N ALA A 507 21.89 17.93 -12.61
CA ALA A 507 21.91 19.37 -12.91
C ALA A 507 20.91 19.83 -14.00
N THR A 508 20.20 20.95 -13.90
CA THR A 508 20.51 22.27 -13.32
C THR A 508 19.19 22.93 -12.90
N PHE A 509 19.12 23.47 -11.68
CA PHE A 509 18.14 24.51 -11.34
C PHE A 509 18.86 25.86 -11.41
N GLU A 510 18.49 26.68 -12.40
CA GLU A 510 18.52 28.15 -12.29
C GLU A 510 17.11 28.62 -11.90
#